data_AF-A0A0N9NDR0-F1
#
_entry.id   AF-A0A0N9NDR0-F1
#
_cell.length_a   1.000
_cell.length_b   1.000
_cell.length_c   1.000
_cell.angle_alpha   90.00
_cell.angle_beta   90.00
_cell.angle_gamma   90.00
#
_symmetry.space_group_name_H-M   'P 1'
#
loop_
_entity.id
_entity.type
_entity.pdbx_description
1 polymer ?
#
loop_
_entity_poly.entity_id
_entity_poly.type
_entity_poly.pdbx_seq_one_letter_code
_entity_poly.pdbx_strand_id
1 'polypeptide(L)' 'MGAQDKFENKAEELKGRAKESAGAAFGDEDLKNEGKADQASSAVHKGIEKVKDKANEIAEKLVGDEDK' A
#
# COMPACT_ATOMS: atom_id res chain seq x y z
N MET A 1 2.04 -6.16 -14.64
CA MET A 1 2.11 -5.05 -13.66
C MET A 1 3.52 -4.49 -13.68
N GLY A 2 3.76 -3.34 -14.29
CA GLY A 2 5.11 -2.88 -14.55
C GLY A 2 5.16 -1.39 -14.88
N ALA A 3 6.05 -0.67 -14.20
CA ALA A 3 6.22 0.79 -14.22
C ALA A 3 5.04 1.62 -13.69
N GLN A 4 3.84 1.46 -14.24
CA GLN A 4 2.69 2.33 -13.90
C GLN A 4 2.20 2.11 -12.46
N ASP A 5 1.99 0.87 -12.04
CA ASP A 5 1.60 0.53 -10.65
C ASP A 5 2.63 1.02 -9.61
N LYS A 6 3.92 0.91 -9.93
CA LYS A 6 5.00 1.35 -9.03
C LYS A 6 5.10 2.86 -8.96
N PHE A 7 4.84 3.54 -10.08
CA PHE A 7 4.82 5.00 -10.15
C PHE A 7 3.63 5.55 -9.38
N GLU A 8 2.45 4.97 -9.55
CA GLU A 8 1.22 5.36 -8.86
C GLU A 8 1.36 5.19 -7.34
N ASN A 9 1.87 4.03 -6.89
CA ASN A 9 2.20 3.79 -5.48
C ASN A 9 3.18 4.82 -4.91
N LYS A 10 4.20 5.21 -5.67
CA LYS A 10 5.16 6.24 -5.25
C LYS A 10 4.56 7.63 -5.23
N ALA A 11 3.67 7.92 -6.19
CA ALA A 11 2.97 9.19 -6.28
C ALA A 11 2.01 9.38 -5.09
N GLU A 12 1.29 8.34 -4.68
CA GLU A 12 0.47 8.36 -3.46
C GLU A 12 1.32 8.56 -2.20
N GLU A 13 2.47 7.88 -2.08
CA GLU A 13 3.38 8.07 -0.94
C GLU A 13 3.91 9.51 -0.88
N LEU A 14 4.25 10.09 -2.04
CA LEU A 14 4.73 11.46 -2.15
C LEU A 14 3.62 12.49 -1.87
N LYS A 15 2.39 12.22 -2.32
CA LYS A 15 1.19 13.02 -2.04
C LYS A 15 0.87 13.01 -0.55
N GLY A 16 0.93 11.85 0.12
CA GLY A 16 0.72 11.73 1.56
C GLY A 16 1.74 12.54 2.36
N ARG A 17 3.03 12.45 2.02
CA ARG A 17 4.07 13.29 2.65
C ARG A 17 3.89 14.78 2.38
N ALA A 18 3.44 15.14 1.18
CA ALA A 18 3.15 16.52 0.83
C ALA A 18 2.00 17.08 1.66
N LYS A 19 0.90 16.33 1.82
CA LYS A 19 -0.22 16.70 2.72
C LYS A 19 0.25 16.82 4.17
N GLU A 20 1.06 15.88 4.65
CA GLU A 20 1.58 15.91 6.02
C GLU A 20 2.45 17.15 6.28
N SER A 21 3.33 17.47 5.34
CA SER A 21 4.22 18.64 5.41
C SER A 21 3.44 19.95 5.28
N ALA A 22 2.47 20.02 4.36
CA ALA A 22 1.61 21.17 4.20
C ALA A 22 0.76 21.40 5.46
N GLY A 23 0.12 20.36 5.99
CA GLY A 23 -0.63 20.43 7.23
C GLY A 23 0.22 20.88 8.42
N ALA A 24 1.44 20.34 8.54
CA ALA A 24 2.37 20.79 9.58
C ALA A 24 2.81 22.25 9.41
N ALA A 25 2.99 22.72 8.17
CA ALA A 25 3.42 24.09 7.88
C ALA A 25 2.30 25.13 8.06
N PHE A 26 1.06 24.79 7.69
CA PHE A 26 -0.10 25.67 7.80
C PHE A 26 -0.88 25.50 9.11
N GLY A 27 -0.50 24.54 9.97
CA GLY A 27 -1.21 24.24 11.21
C GLY A 27 -2.55 23.54 10.98
N ASP A 28 -2.73 22.89 9.82
CA ASP A 28 -3.94 22.19 9.43
C ASP A 28 -3.82 20.71 9.83
N GLU A 29 -4.53 20.35 10.91
CA GLU A 29 -4.51 18.98 11.46
C GLU A 29 -5.18 17.96 10.53
N ASP A 30 -6.17 18.39 9.74
CA ASP A 30 -6.85 17.52 8.78
C ASP A 30 -5.89 17.07 7.67
N LEU A 31 -5.16 18.01 7.06
CA LEU A 31 -4.13 17.71 6.05
C LEU A 31 -3.03 16.82 6.61
N LYS A 32 -2.63 17.06 7.86
CA LYS A 32 -1.62 16.24 8.54
C LYS A 32 -2.12 14.81 8.78
N ASN A 33 -3.36 14.65 9.21
CA ASN A 33 -3.96 13.35 9.48
C ASN A 33 -4.26 12.58 8.19
N GLU A 34 -4.71 13.24 7.13
CA GLU A 34 -4.88 12.65 5.80
C GLU A 34 -3.55 12.09 5.28
N GLY A 35 -2.47 12.87 5.35
CA GLY A 35 -1.16 12.44 4.90
C GLY A 35 -0.62 11.20 5.63
N LYS A 36 -0.93 11.07 6.92
CA LYS A 36 -0.61 9.88 7.73
C LYS A 36 -1.53 8.69 7.42
N ALA A 37 -2.82 8.94 7.21
CA ALA A 37 -3.79 7.92 6.87
C ALA A 37 -3.49 7.29 5.50
N ASP A 38 -3.15 8.10 4.49
CA ASP A 38 -2.73 7.64 3.16
C ASP A 38 -1.50 6.72 3.23
N GLN A 39 -0.50 7.09 4.05
CA GLN A 39 0.70 6.27 4.29
C GLN A 39 0.39 4.95 5.00
N ALA A 40 -0.46 4.99 6.04
CA ALA A 40 -0.86 3.80 6.79
C ALA A 40 -1.66 2.83 5.91
N SER A 41 -2.62 3.35 5.14
CA SER A 41 -3.44 2.56 4.23
C SER A 41 -2.58 1.89 3.16
N SER A 42 -1.63 2.62 2.55
CA SER A 42 -0.67 2.07 1.59
C SER A 42 0.21 0.95 2.18
N ALA A 43 0.68 1.10 3.42
CA ALA A 43 1.48 0.08 4.09
C ALA A 43 0.67 -1.19 4.38
N VAL A 44 -0.59 -1.03 4.80
CA VAL A 44 -1.53 -2.12 5.04
C VAL A 44 -1.87 -2.84 3.74
N HIS A 45 -2.17 -2.11 2.66
CA HIS A 45 -2.48 -2.69 1.36
C HIS A 45 -1.32 -3.55 0.82
N LYS A 46 -0.11 -3.00 0.83
CA LYS A 46 1.11 -3.73 0.43
C LYS A 46 1.38 -4.96 1.31
N GLY A 47 1.06 -4.87 2.61
CA GLY A 47 1.20 -5.98 3.55
C GLY A 47 0.20 -7.11 3.28
N ILE A 48 -1.07 -6.75 3.06
CA ILE A 48 -2.16 -7.68 2.77
C ILE A 48 -1.94 -8.35 1.41
N GLU A 49 -1.59 -7.61 0.36
CA GLU A 49 -1.30 -8.17 -0.95
C GLU A 49 -0.17 -9.20 -0.88
N LYS A 50 0.95 -8.88 -0.21
CA LYS A 50 2.06 -9.84 -0.03
C LYS A 50 1.65 -11.10 0.73
N VAL A 51 0.81 -10.97 1.76
CA VAL A 51 0.31 -12.12 2.51
C VAL A 51 -0.64 -12.95 1.65
N LYS A 52 -1.51 -12.31 0.87
CA LYS A 52 -2.46 -12.96 -0.03
C LYS A 52 -1.75 -13.70 -1.16
N ASP A 53 -0.73 -13.10 -1.77
CA ASP A 53 0.13 -13.75 -2.77
C ASP A 53 0.80 -15.00 -2.20
N LYS A 54 1.43 -14.89 -1.02
CA LYS A 54 2.07 -16.05 -0.37
C LYS A 54 1.07 -17.13 0.01
N ALA A 55 -0.11 -16.74 0.50
CA ALA A 55 -1.16 -17.69 0.85
C ALA A 55 -1.70 -18.41 -0.39
N ASN A 56 -1.90 -17.70 -1.50
CA ASN A 56 -2.28 -18.29 -2.77
C ASN A 56 -1.21 -19.26 -3.29
N GLU A 57 0.08 -18.91 -3.23
CA GLU A 57 1.17 -19.82 -3.62
C GLU A 57 1.17 -21.12 -2.79
N ILE A 58 0.94 -21.02 -1.47
CA ILE A 58 0.90 -22.18 -0.58
C ILE A 58 -0.37 -23.00 -0.82
N ALA A 59 -1.52 -22.34 -0.97
CA ALA A 59 -2.78 -23.00 -1.29
C ALA A 59 -2.70 -23.72 -2.63
N GLU A 60 -2.10 -23.11 -3.65
CA GLU A 60 -1.89 -23.71 -4.97
C GLU A 60 -0.95 -24.94 -4.88
N LYS A 61 0.11 -24.89 -4.07
CA LYS A 61 0.97 -26.06 -3.82
C LYS A 61 0.29 -27.18 -3.05
N LEU A 62 -0.66 -26.86 -2.17
CA LEU A 62 -1.38 -27.86 -1.36
C LEU A 62 -2.60 -28.44 -2.09
N VAL A 63 -3.26 -27.62 -2.91
CA VAL A 63 -4.44 -28.02 -3.72
C VAL A 63 -4.01 -28.65 -5.05
N GLY A 64 -2.82 -28.30 -5.57
CA GLY A 64 -2.31 -28.79 -6.86
C GLY A 64 -1.69 -30.19 -6.85
N ASP A 65 -1.63 -30.89 -5.71
CA ASP A 65 -1.04 -32.24 -5.60
C ASP A 65 -2.06 -33.38 -5.82
N GLU A 66 -3.33 -33.10 -6.09
CA GLU A 66 -4.38 -34.13 -6.27
C GLU A 66 -4.63 -34.62 -7.71
N ASP A 67 -3.89 -34.14 -8.72
CA ASP A 67 -4.16 -34.48 -10.15
C ASP A 67 -2.95 -35.05 -10.94
N LYS A 68 -2.09 -35.85 -10.29
CA LYS A 68 -1.08 -36.68 -10.99
C LYS A 68 -1.24 -38.17 -10.77
#